data_AF-A0A7L4QLC2-F1
#
_entry.id   AF-A0A7L4QLC2-F1
#
_cell.length_a   1.000
_cell.length_b   1.000
_cell.length_c   1.000
_cell.angle_alpha   90.00
_cell.angle_beta   90.00
_cell.angle_gamma   90.00
#
_symmetry.space_group_name_H-M   'P 1'
#
loop_
_entity.id
_entity.type
_entity.pdbx_description
1 polymer ?
#
loop_
_entity_poly.entity_id
_entity_poly.type
_entity_poly.pdbx_seq_one_letter_code
_entity_poly.pdbx_strand_id
1 'polypeptide(L)' 'MGRTVPTYRRTLESIIREWGDFRRALDREDREAFDKVMARARKHSSASSYAALCDPLEAVLLSILLEQEKEIESLRKGNE' A
#
# COMPACT_ATOMS: atom_id res chain seq x y z
N MET A 1 -5.59 -15.48 -26.55
CA MET A 1 -4.72 -14.66 -25.67
C MET A 1 -5.61 -13.72 -24.85
N GLY A 2 -6.08 -14.17 -23.69
CA GLY A 2 -6.76 -13.30 -22.74
C GLY A 2 -5.72 -12.76 -21.77
N ARG A 3 -5.43 -11.46 -21.81
CA ARG A 3 -4.59 -10.81 -20.79
C ARG A 3 -5.33 -10.94 -19.47
N THR A 4 -4.93 -11.87 -18.62
CA THR A 4 -5.36 -11.91 -17.22
C THR A 4 -4.94 -10.59 -16.60
N VAL A 5 -5.90 -9.72 -16.25
CA VAL A 5 -5.60 -8.50 -15.50
C VAL A 5 -4.95 -8.96 -14.19
N PRO A 6 -3.70 -8.55 -13.90
CA PRO A 6 -3.07 -8.92 -12.65
C PRO A 6 -3.93 -8.39 -11.51
N THR A 7 -4.24 -9.27 -10.55
CA THR A 7 -4.98 -8.87 -9.36
C THR A 7 -4.19 -7.81 -8.61
N TYR A 8 -4.87 -6.91 -7.90
CA TYR A 8 -4.23 -5.89 -7.06
C TYR A 8 -3.10 -6.47 -6.20
N ARG A 9 -3.33 -7.66 -5.61
CA ARG A 9 -2.31 -8.37 -4.85
C ARG A 9 -1.05 -8.67 -5.66
N ARG A 10 -1.18 -9.17 -6.89
CA ARG A 10 -0.02 -9.47 -7.74
C ARG A 10 0.75 -8.20 -8.11
N THR A 11 0.03 -7.12 -8.38
CA THR A 11 0.67 -5.86 -8.76
C THR A 11 1.34 -5.18 -7.57
N LEU A 12 0.70 -5.17 -6.40
CA LEU A 12 1.28 -4.71 -5.15
C LEU A 12 2.58 -5.47 -4.83
N GLU A 13 2.58 -6.79 -4.95
CA GLU A 13 3.80 -7.59 -4.72
C GLU A 13 4.88 -7.31 -5.78
N SER A 14 4.53 -6.87 -7.00
CA SER A 14 5.53 -6.39 -7.98
C SER A 14 6.17 -5.08 -7.51
N ILE A 15 5.34 -4.09 -7.15
CA ILE A 15 5.80 -2.79 -6.67
C ILE A 15 6.69 -2.93 -5.44
N ILE A 16 6.31 -3.78 -4.48
CA ILE A 16 7.11 -4.04 -3.28
C ILE A 16 8.47 -4.65 -3.63
N ARG A 17 8.53 -5.54 -4.63
CA ARG A 17 9.81 -6.11 -5.10
C ARG A 17 10.67 -5.05 -5.77
N GLU A 18 10.08 -4.18 -6.59
CA GLU A 18 10.77 -3.09 -7.27
C GLU A 18 11.36 -2.08 -6.27
N TRP A 19 10.70 -1.86 -5.13
CA TRP A 19 11.20 -1.04 -4.03
C TRP A 19 12.16 -1.76 -3.08
N GLY A 20 12.58 -2.99 -3.41
CA GLY A 20 13.51 -3.75 -2.59
C GLY A 20 14.85 -3.03 -2.37
N ASP A 21 15.39 -2.39 -3.41
CA ASP A 21 16.63 -1.60 -3.30
C ASP A 21 16.45 -0.34 -2.47
N PHE A 22 15.34 0.35 -2.64
CA PHE A 22 14.98 1.50 -1.81
C PHE A 22 14.93 1.10 -0.33
N ARG A 23 14.19 0.04 0.01
CA ARG A 23 14.10 -0.49 1.38
C ARG A 23 15.47 -0.90 1.95
N ARG A 24 16.36 -1.43 1.11
CA ARG A 24 17.73 -1.81 1.51
C ARG A 24 18.60 -0.60 1.84
N ALA A 25 18.38 0.53 1.18
CA ALA A 25 19.10 1.78 1.42
C ALA A 25 18.63 2.52 2.69
N LEU A 26 17.41 2.24 3.17
CA LEU A 26 16.88 2.81 4.41
C LEU A 26 17.63 2.30 5.65
N ASP A 27 17.71 3.15 6.67
CA ASP A 27 18.16 2.77 8.01
C ASP A 27 17.16 1.81 8.69
N ARG A 28 17.47 1.38 9.91
CA ARG A 28 16.63 0.39 10.60
C ARG A 28 15.24 0.94 10.93
N GLU A 29 15.15 2.18 11.41
CA GLU A 29 13.89 2.79 11.83
C GLU A 29 12.99 3.04 10.62
N ASP A 30 13.55 3.60 9.55
CA ASP A 30 12.87 3.85 8.29
C ASP A 30 12.43 2.55 7.61
N ARG A 31 13.23 1.49 7.70
CA ARG A 31 12.86 0.17 7.17
C ARG A 31 11.67 -0.43 7.92
N GLU A 32 11.62 -0.30 9.23
CA GLU A 32 10.47 -0.73 10.04
C GLU A 32 9.21 0.09 9.70
N ALA A 33 9.36 1.39 9.49
CA ALA A 33 8.27 2.26 9.02
C ALA A 33 7.77 1.87 7.62
N PHE A 34 8.69 1.61 6.69
CA PHE A 34 8.38 1.15 5.34
C PHE A 34 7.60 -0.17 5.35
N ASP A 35 8.02 -1.15 6.15
CA ASP A 35 7.34 -2.44 6.26
C ASP A 35 5.90 -2.29 6.80
N LYS A 36 5.69 -1.39 7.77
CA LYS A 36 4.35 -1.04 8.28
C LYS A 36 3.47 -0.40 7.20
N VAL A 37 4.02 0.50 6.41
CA VAL A 37 3.31 1.15 5.29
C VAL A 37 2.91 0.11 4.23
N MET A 38 3.81 -0.78 3.84
CA MET A 38 3.51 -1.85 2.88
C MET A 38 2.48 -2.86 3.42
N ALA A 39 2.43 -3.09 4.74
CA ALA A 39 1.39 -3.90 5.35
C ALA A 39 0.00 -3.25 5.25
N ARG A 40 -0.09 -1.92 5.36
CA ARG A 40 -1.36 -1.17 5.18
C ARG A 40 -1.89 -1.28 3.75
N ALA A 41 -1.01 -1.14 2.76
CA ALA A 41 -1.37 -1.30 1.35
C ALA A 41 -2.04 -2.66 1.04
N ARG A 42 -1.66 -3.73 1.75
CA ARG A 42 -2.25 -5.08 1.56
C ARG A 42 -3.70 -5.19 2.03
N LYS A 43 -4.17 -4.32 2.94
CA LYS A 43 -5.52 -4.42 3.52
C LYS A 43 -6.66 -4.04 2.57
N HIS A 44 -6.36 -3.29 1.50
CA HIS A 44 -7.38 -2.76 0.60
C HIS A 44 -7.58 -3.54 -0.70
N SER A 45 -7.18 -4.82 -0.72
CA SER A 45 -7.24 -5.66 -1.92
C SER A 45 -8.65 -5.88 -2.51
N SER A 46 -9.70 -5.59 -1.76
CA SER A 46 -11.10 -5.72 -2.19
C SER A 46 -11.67 -4.46 -2.86
N ALA A 47 -11.13 -3.27 -2.56
CA ALA A 47 -11.59 -2.00 -3.16
C ALA A 47 -11.08 -1.80 -4.60
N SER A 48 -10.03 -2.53 -4.97
CA SER A 48 -9.31 -2.39 -6.23
C SER A 48 -10.04 -3.00 -7.44
N SER A 49 -11.06 -3.84 -7.22
CA SER A 49 -11.90 -4.37 -8.31
C SER A 49 -12.67 -3.27 -9.04
N TYR A 50 -12.87 -2.10 -8.42
CA TYR A 50 -13.49 -0.93 -9.05
C TYR A 50 -12.47 0.02 -9.72
N ALA A 51 -11.18 -0.12 -9.44
CA ALA A 51 -10.11 0.74 -9.96
C ALA A 51 -9.57 0.23 -11.30
N ALA A 52 -10.45 -0.21 -12.21
CA ALA A 52 -10.08 -0.66 -13.55
C ALA A 52 -9.48 0.45 -14.45
N LEU A 53 -9.24 1.64 -13.89
CA LEU A 53 -8.85 2.87 -14.59
C LEU A 53 -7.62 3.59 -13.99
N CYS A 54 -7.11 3.17 -12.82
CA CYS A 54 -5.98 3.85 -12.16
C CYS A 54 -4.68 3.08 -12.33
N ASP A 55 -3.57 3.82 -12.40
CA ASP A 55 -2.24 3.21 -12.33
C ASP A 55 -2.14 2.37 -11.05
N PRO A 56 -1.59 1.14 -11.08
CA PRO A 56 -1.54 0.31 -9.89
C PRO A 56 -0.82 0.94 -8.71
N LEU A 57 0.16 1.82 -8.95
CA LEU A 57 0.83 2.59 -7.90
C LEU A 57 -0.15 3.56 -7.23
N GLU A 58 -1.03 4.22 -7.98
CA GLU A 58 -2.06 5.11 -7.41
C GLU A 58 -2.98 4.36 -6.46
N ALA A 59 -3.40 3.14 -6.84
CA ALA A 59 -4.24 2.31 -5.97
C ALA A 59 -3.51 1.92 -4.66
N VAL A 60 -2.21 1.63 -4.75
CA VAL A 60 -1.37 1.32 -3.58
C VAL A 60 -1.21 2.54 -2.68
N LEU A 61 -0.90 3.70 -3.25
CA LEU A 61 -0.75 4.96 -2.51
C LEU A 61 -2.06 5.39 -1.84
N LEU A 62 -3.19 5.32 -2.55
CA LEU A 62 -4.50 5.63 -1.98
C LEU A 62 -4.85 4.70 -0.81
N SER A 63 -4.52 3.42 -0.93
CA SER A 63 -4.71 2.44 0.16
C SER A 63 -3.87 2.76 1.39
N ILE A 64 -2.65 3.26 1.20
CA ILE A 64 -1.77 3.71 2.29
C ILE A 64 -2.37 4.94 2.97
N LEU A 65 -2.77 5.95 2.19
CA LEU A 65 -3.35 7.19 2.69
C LEU A 65 -4.63 6.92 3.49
N LEU A 66 -5.49 6.02 3.02
CA LEU A 66 -6.74 5.68 3.69
C LEU A 66 -6.50 5.05 5.08
N GLU A 67 -5.53 4.14 5.21
CA GLU A 67 -5.19 3.57 6.52
C GLU A 67 -4.49 4.58 7.43
N GLN A 68 -3.70 5.49 6.88
CA GLN A 68 -3.10 6.59 7.65
C GLN A 68 -4.17 7.54 8.18
N GLU A 69 -5.16 7.93 7.37
CA GLU A 69 -6.26 8.79 7.83
C GLU A 69 -7.06 8.13 8.95
N LYS A 70 -7.34 6.83 8.85
CA LYS A 70 -8.03 6.07 9.92
C LYS A 70 -7.23 6.03 11.22
N GLU A 71 -5.91 5.92 11.14
CA GLU A 71 -5.04 5.97 12.31
C GLU A 71 -5.00 7.37 12.92
N ILE A 72 -4.89 8.43 12.10
CA ILE A 72 -4.95 9.82 12.56
C ILE A 72 -6.28 10.10 13.28
N GLU A 73 -7.40 9.69 12.71
CA GLU A 73 -8.72 9.82 13.33
C GLU A 73 -8.83 9.03 14.65
N SER A 74 -8.25 7.82 14.71
CA SER A 74 -8.18 7.05 15.95
C SER A 74 -7.35 7.74 17.02
N LEU A 75 -6.23 8.36 16.65
CA LEU A 75 -5.37 9.10 17.59
C LEU A 75 -6.05 10.38 18.07
N ARG A 76 -6.79 11.07 17.20
CA ARG A 76 -7.59 12.25 17.56
C ARG A 76 -8.66 11.91 18.59
N LYS A 77 -9.46 10.86 18.34
CA LYS A 77 -10.53 10.41 19.23
C LYS A 77 -10.05 9.82 20.55
N GLY A 78 -8.84 9.25 20.57
CA GLY A 78 -8.22 8.75 21.81
C GLY A 78 -7.57 9.83 22.68
N ASN A 79 -7.45 11.05 22.14
CA ASN A 79 -6.95 12.24 22.86
C ASN A 79 -8.09 13.18 23.32
N GLU A 80 -9.35 12.78 23.15
CA GLU A 80 -10.55 13.40 23.71
C GLU A 80 -11.05 12.61 24.93
#